data_AF-A0A938MNY0-F1
#
_entry.id   AF-A0A938MNY0-F1
#
_cell.length_a   1.000
_cell.length_b   1.000
_cell.length_c   1.000
_cell.angle_alpha   90.00
_cell.angle_beta   90.00
_cell.angle_gamma   90.00
#
_symmetry.space_group_name_H-M   'P 1'
#
loop_
_entity.id
_entity.type
_entity.pdbx_description
1 polymer ?
#
loop_
_entity_poly.entity_id
_entity_poly.type
_entity_poly.pdbx_seq_one_letter_code
_entity_poly.pdbx_strand_id
1 'polypeptide(L)'
;MKSVENGTVLVIVASLDRVIVLNERHLCRILSEYFDYYHNCRPHLSLDRNSPNPRAVEMPSQGKVISTAHVGGLHHRYSRAA
;
A
#
# COMPACT_ATOMS: atom_id res chain seq x y z
N MET A 1 -8.88 -16.85 -9.67
CA MET A 1 -9.15 -17.72 -8.51
C MET A 1 -8.32 -18.98 -8.68
N LYS A 2 -7.32 -19.21 -7.83
CA LYS A 2 -6.61 -20.50 -7.80
C LYS A 2 -6.74 -21.11 -6.40
N SER A 3 -6.99 -22.41 -6.42
CA SER A 3 -7.32 -23.33 -5.33
C SER A 3 -6.57 -23.10 -4.03
N VAL A 4 -7.31 -23.31 -2.95
CA VAL A 4 -6.83 -23.48 -1.59
C VAL A 4 -6.44 -24.94 -1.41
N GLU A 5 -5.15 -25.25 -1.42
CA GLU A 5 -4.62 -26.48 -0.85
C GLU A 5 -3.42 -26.09 0.03
N ASN A 6 -3.47 -26.49 1.30
CA ASN A 6 -2.43 -26.30 2.33
C ASN A 6 -2.14 -24.87 2.80
N GLY A 7 -3.12 -24.24 3.47
CA GLY A 7 -2.90 -23.18 4.48
C GLY A 7 -2.21 -21.88 4.06
N THR A 8 -1.73 -21.80 2.82
CA THR A 8 -0.96 -20.70 2.27
C THR A 8 -1.66 -20.24 1.00
N VAL A 9 -2.15 -19.00 1.01
CA VAL A 9 -2.82 -18.42 -0.16
C VAL A 9 -1.86 -17.43 -0.81
N LEU A 10 -1.54 -17.65 -2.08
CA LEU A 10 -0.87 -16.64 -2.89
C LEU A 10 -1.94 -15.65 -3.37
N VAL A 11 -1.97 -14.46 -2.79
CA VAL A 11 -2.91 -13.41 -3.22
C VAL A 11 -2.24 -12.58 -4.30
N ILE A 12 -2.84 -12.59 -5.49
CA ILE A 12 -2.45 -11.76 -6.62
C ILE A 12 -3.57 -10.75 -6.83
N VAL A 13 -3.42 -9.56 -6.27
CA VAL A 13 -4.16 -8.37 -6.72
C VAL A 13 -3.16 -7.47 -7.44
N ALA A 14 -3.59 -6.74 -8.46
CA ALA A 14 -2.73 -6.05 -9.43
C ALA A 14 -1.72 -5.02 -8.84
N SER A 15 -1.72 -4.79 -7.53
CA SER A 15 -0.77 -3.93 -6.81
C SER A 15 -0.16 -4.57 -5.55
N LEU A 16 -0.57 -5.78 -5.16
CA LEU A 16 0.16 -6.59 -4.18
C LEU A 16 1.05 -7.53 -4.98
N ASP A 17 2.30 -7.13 -5.21
CA ASP A 17 3.33 -8.04 -5.69
C ASP A 17 3.37 -9.27 -4.78
N ARG A 18 3.37 -10.46 -5.40
CA ARG A 18 3.33 -11.82 -4.81
C ARG A 18 3.46 -11.88 -3.28
N VAL A 19 2.34 -11.70 -2.56
CA VAL A 19 2.32 -11.84 -1.09
C VAL A 19 1.98 -13.27 -0.70
N ILE A 20 2.82 -13.88 0.13
CA ILE A 20 2.58 -15.18 0.75
C ILE A 20 1.75 -14.95 2.02
N VAL A 21 0.50 -15.42 2.00
CA VAL A 21 -0.41 -15.31 3.15
C VAL A 21 -0.30 -16.57 3.98
N LEU A 22 0.03 -16.41 5.26
CA LEU A 22 0.36 -17.52 6.18
C LEU A 22 -0.86 -18.06 6.95
N ASN A 23 -1.87 -17.22 7.16
CA ASN A 23 -3.16 -17.56 7.77
C ASN A 23 -4.16 -16.42 7.54
N GLU A 24 -5.41 -16.63 7.94
CA GLU A 24 -6.48 -15.64 7.81
C GLU A 24 -6.18 -14.33 8.54
N ARG A 25 -5.63 -14.37 9.75
CA ARG A 25 -5.27 -13.16 10.50
C ARG A 25 -4.20 -12.34 9.78
N HIS A 26 -3.24 -13.01 9.16
CA HIS A 26 -2.22 -12.38 8.32
C HIS A 26 -2.85 -11.75 7.07
N LEU A 27 -3.79 -12.44 6.43
CA LEU A 27 -4.55 -11.91 5.30
C LEU A 27 -5.29 -10.63 5.66
N CYS A 28 -6.07 -10.66 6.74
CA CYS A 28 -6.85 -9.51 7.19
C CYS A 28 -5.94 -8.31 7.46
N ARG A 29 -4.80 -8.52 8.12
CA ARG A 29 -3.83 -7.45 8.37
C ARG A 29 -3.28 -6.87 7.06
N ILE A 30 -2.85 -7.72 6.12
CA ILE A 30 -2.33 -7.25 4.82
C ILE A 30 -3.39 -6.47 4.07
N LEU A 31 -4.63 -6.97 4.02
CA LEU A 31 -5.72 -6.31 3.30
C LEU A 31 -6.09 -4.96 3.94
N SER A 32 -6.14 -4.88 5.28
CA SER A 32 -6.38 -3.61 5.98
C SER A 32 -5.28 -2.58 5.67
N GLU A 33 -4.00 -2.99 5.75
CA GLU A 33 -2.87 -2.11 5.38
C GLU A 33 -2.92 -1.72 3.90
N TYR A 34 -3.34 -2.64 3.02
CA TYR A 34 -3.50 -2.38 1.60
C TYR A 34 -4.63 -1.39 1.30
N PHE A 35 -5.78 -1.49 1.97
CA PHE A 35 -6.87 -0.55 1.79
C PHE A 35 -6.47 0.85 2.26
N ASP A 36 -5.77 0.98 3.39
CA ASP A 36 -5.25 2.26 3.84
C ASP A 36 -4.29 2.87 2.81
N TYR A 37 -3.34 2.07 2.33
CA TYR A 37 -2.41 2.49 1.28
C TYR A 37 -3.14 2.90 -0.02
N TYR A 38 -4.16 2.14 -0.44
CA TYR A 38 -4.93 2.42 -1.65
C TYR A 38 -5.64 3.77 -1.57
N HIS A 39 -6.31 4.07 -0.45
CA HIS A 39 -7.10 5.29 -0.32
C HIS A 39 -6.25 6.53 -0.07
N ASN A 40 -5.10 6.40 0.61
CA ASN A 40 -4.36 7.57 1.11
C ASN A 40 -3.01 7.81 0.41
N CYS A 41 -2.46 6.80 -0.27
CA CYS A 41 -1.08 6.85 -0.75
C CYS A 41 -0.97 6.56 -2.25
N ARG A 42 -1.71 5.57 -2.76
CA ARG A 42 -1.55 5.05 -4.12
C ARG A 42 -1.87 6.13 -5.16
N PRO A 43 -0.95 6.38 -6.12
CA PRO A 43 -1.20 7.34 -7.17
C PRO A 43 -2.13 6.76 -8.25
N HIS A 44 -3.16 7.50 -8.62
CA HIS A 44 -4.07 7.14 -9.71
C HIS A 44 -3.93 8.14 -10.87
N LEU A 45 -3.61 7.65 -12.08
CA LEU A 45 -3.46 8.51 -13.26
C LEU A 45 -4.72 9.30 -13.59
N SER A 46 -5.90 8.71 -13.38
CA SER A 46 -7.20 9.38 -13.57
C SER A 46 -7.47 10.47 -12.54
N LEU A 47 -6.71 10.52 -11.44
CA LEU A 47 -6.82 11.51 -10.37
C LEU A 47 -5.58 12.40 -10.32
N ASP A 48 -4.95 12.68 -11.46
CA ASP A 48 -3.72 13.48 -11.56
C ASP A 48 -2.61 12.98 -10.62
N ARG A 49 -2.44 11.65 -10.57
CA ARG A 49 -1.48 10.94 -9.71
C ARG A 49 -1.73 11.13 -8.21
N ASN A 50 -2.90 11.62 -7.82
CA ASN A 50 -3.35 11.66 -6.43
C ASN A 50 -3.98 10.32 -6.02
N SER A 51 -4.16 10.15 -4.73
CA SER A 51 -4.95 9.06 -4.15
C SER A 51 -6.44 9.43 -4.10
N PRO A 52 -7.34 8.45 -3.92
CA PRO A 52 -8.78 8.71 -3.77
C PRO A 52 -9.09 9.73 -2.67
N ASN A 53 -8.35 9.67 -1.55
CA ASN A 53 -8.29 10.74 -0.60
C ASN A 53 -7.15 11.70 -1.01
N PRO A 54 -7.48 12.92 -1.48
CA PRO A 54 -6.46 13.84 -1.96
C PRO A 54 -5.62 14.38 -0.82
N ARG A 55 -4.31 14.52 -1.07
CA ARG A 55 -3.37 15.15 -0.13
C ARG A 55 -2.82 16.46 -0.68
N ALA A 56 -2.36 17.33 0.22
CA ALA A 56 -1.64 18.54 -0.14
C ALA A 56 -0.29 18.20 -0.79
N VAL A 57 0.15 19.04 -1.74
CA VAL A 57 1.46 18.91 -2.38
C VAL A 57 2.54 19.33 -1.40
N GLU A 58 3.56 18.50 -1.24
CA GLU A 58 4.64 18.70 -0.29
C GLU A 58 5.84 19.37 -0.99
N MET A 59 5.99 20.68 -0.78
CA MET A 59 7.04 21.51 -1.37
C MET A 59 8.44 21.20 -0.82
N PRO A 60 9.52 21.43 -1.59
CA PRO A 60 10.90 21.20 -1.13
C PRO A 60 11.29 21.94 0.16
N SER A 61 10.63 23.07 0.46
CA SER A 61 10.84 23.84 1.69
C SER A 61 10.29 23.19 2.95
N GLN A 62 9.42 22.17 2.84
CA GLN A 62 8.78 21.49 3.97
C GLN A 62 9.66 20.43 4.65
N GLY A 63 10.98 20.61 4.59
CA GLY A 63 11.94 19.76 5.28
C GLY A 63 12.36 18.50 4.52
N LYS A 64 12.90 17.53 5.27
CA LYS A 64 13.59 16.35 4.72
C LYS A 64 12.59 15.32 4.21
N VAL A 65 12.95 14.64 3.12
CA VAL A 65 12.19 13.47 2.64
C VAL A 65 12.34 12.32 3.63
N ILE A 66 11.20 11.86 4.14
CA ILE A 66 11.03 10.67 4.96
C ILE A 66 10.38 9.57 4.13
N SER A 67 10.71 8.32 4.44
CA SER A 67 10.13 7.14 3.79
C SER A 67 9.33 6.36 4.83
N THR A 68 8.05 6.14 4.53
CA THR A 68 7.13 5.39 5.38
C THR A 68 6.76 4.10 4.68
N ALA A 69 7.07 2.96 5.32
CA ALA A 69 6.73 1.64 4.84
C ALA A 69 5.22 1.36 5.01
N HIS A 70 4.61 0.77 3.99
CA HIS A 70 3.22 0.31 3.96
C HIS A 70 3.16 -1.15 3.48
N VAL A 71 2.08 -1.85 3.86
CA VAL A 71 1.79 -3.22 3.42
C VAL A 71 2.96 -4.17 3.71
N GLY A 72 3.36 -4.24 4.98
CA GLY A 72 4.53 -5.03 5.39
C GLY A 72 5.87 -4.62 4.77
N GLY A 73 6.00 -3.40 4.23
CA GLY A 73 7.21 -2.89 3.59
C GLY A 73 7.28 -3.11 2.08
N LEU A 74 6.22 -3.67 1.49
CA LEU A 74 6.13 -3.85 0.04
C LEU A 74 6.04 -2.51 -0.71
N HIS A 75 5.41 -1.51 -0.08
CA HIS A 75 5.25 -0.18 -0.63
C HIS A 75 5.88 0.86 0.27
N HIS A 76 6.44 1.91 -0.31
CA HIS A 76 6.95 3.05 0.44
C HIS A 76 6.27 4.33 -0.04
N ARG A 77 5.76 5.11 0.92
CA ARG A 77 5.37 6.50 0.67
C ARG A 77 6.53 7.40 1.04
N TYR A 78 6.89 8.29 0.13
CA TYR A 78 7.83 9.36 0.40
C TYR A 78 7.04 10.64 0.69
N SER A 79 7.33 11.24 1.83
CA SER A 79 6.76 12.52 2.26
C SER A 79 7.85 13.41 2.85
N ARG A 80 7.57 14.69 3.09
CA ARG A 80 8.44 15.67 3.72
C ARG A 80 7.89 15.99 5.10
N ALA A 81 8.73 15.83 6.11
CA ALA A 81 8.44 16.25 7.47
C ALA A 81 9.22 17.53 7.77
N ALA A 82 8.50 18.54 8.26
CA ALA A 82 9.04 19.81 8.74
C ALA A 82 9.57 19.66 10.17
#